data_AF-A0A8T1YMS6-F1
#
_entry.id   AF-A0A8T1YMS6-F1
#
_cell.length_a   1.000
_cell.length_b   1.000
_cell.length_c   1.000
_cell.angle_alpha   90.00
_cell.angle_beta   90.00
_cell.angle_gamma   90.00
#
_symmetry.space_group_name_H-M   'P 1'
#
loop_
_entity.id
_entity.type
_entity.pdbx_description
1 polymer ?
#
loop_
_entity_poly.entity_id
_entity_poly.type
_entity_poly.pdbx_seq_one_letter_code
_entity_poly.pdbx_strand_id
1 'polypeptide(L)'
;MAYESKQLPDGKLYVRVDMPGVPSDNFTVSVTNGRVKVTGEAPAVGHDSSGRFYSGDVAMLSTPVDIPSHRIKTITKNGVTGLLIPPF
;
A
#
# COMPACT_ATOMS: atom_id res chain seq x y z
N MET A 1 -1.34 7.98 -8.86
CA MET A 1 -0.70 6.89 -8.09
C MET A 1 -0.58 5.71 -9.02
N ALA A 2 0.64 5.29 -9.33
CA ALA A 2 0.88 4.09 -10.12
C ALA A 2 1.02 2.90 -9.16
N TYR A 3 0.44 1.76 -9.51
CA TYR A 3 0.56 0.54 -8.73
C TYR A 3 0.60 -0.66 -9.65
N GLU A 4 1.19 -1.75 -9.15
CA GLU A 4 1.23 -3.05 -9.80
C GLU A 4 0.91 -4.11 -8.75
N SER A 5 0.15 -5.13 -9.14
CA SER A 5 -0.15 -6.27 -8.26
C SER A 5 0.18 -7.58 -8.97
N LYS A 6 0.71 -8.53 -8.21
CA LYS A 6 1.06 -9.87 -8.71
C LYS A 6 0.90 -10.91 -7.62
N GLN A 7 0.24 -12.01 -7.96
CA GLN A 7 0.15 -13.18 -7.09
C GLN A 7 1.47 -13.96 -7.13
N LEU A 8 1.99 -14.29 -5.95
CA LEU A 8 3.22 -15.05 -5.79
C LEU A 8 2.94 -16.56 -5.76
N PRO A 9 3.92 -17.41 -6.09
CA PRO A 9 3.75 -18.87 -6.09
C PRO A 9 3.39 -19.46 -4.71
N ASP A 10 3.74 -18.76 -3.62
CA ASP A 10 3.41 -19.14 -2.24
C ASP A 10 2.01 -18.68 -1.79
N GLY A 11 1.18 -18.23 -2.74
CA GLY A 11 -0.19 -17.79 -2.51
C GLY A 11 -0.33 -16.36 -1.96
N LYS A 12 0.78 -15.70 -1.65
CA LYS A 12 0.77 -14.29 -1.20
C LYS A 12 0.45 -13.36 -2.37
N LEU A 13 -0.16 -12.22 -2.04
CA LEU A 13 -0.32 -11.13 -3.00
C LEU A 13 0.77 -10.08 -2.74
N TYR A 14 1.59 -9.82 -3.75
CA TYR A 14 2.52 -8.71 -3.75
C TYR A 14 1.90 -7.52 -4.48
N VAL A 15 1.90 -6.35 -3.83
CA VAL A 15 1.46 -5.10 -4.43
C VAL A 15 2.58 -4.08 -4.28
N ARG A 16 2.95 -3.45 -5.39
CA ARG A 16 3.87 -2.33 -5.41
C ARG A 16 3.09 -1.05 -5.68
N VAL A 17 3.34 -0.03 -4.89
CA VAL A 17 2.71 1.27 -5.02
C VAL A 17 3.79 2.36 -5.06
N ASP A 18 3.72 3.22 -6.08
CA ASP A 18 4.61 4.37 -6.20
C ASP A 18 4.01 5.55 -5.41
N MET A 19 4.62 5.83 -4.25
CA MET A 19 4.26 6.89 -3.30
C MET A 19 5.49 7.75 -2.99
N PRO A 20 6.01 8.51 -3.98
CA PRO A 20 7.22 9.31 -3.79
C PRO A 20 7.00 10.39 -2.72
N GLY A 21 7.96 10.49 -1.81
CA GLY A 21 7.92 11.47 -0.71
C GLY A 21 7.11 11.03 0.51
N VAL A 22 6.41 9.89 0.47
CA VAL A 22 5.70 9.35 1.65
C VAL A 22 6.71 8.64 2.58
N PRO A 23 6.85 9.08 3.84
CA PRO A 23 7.64 8.38 4.85
C PRO A 23 7.11 6.98 5.15
N SER A 24 7.98 6.09 5.65
CA SER A 24 7.60 4.69 5.95
C SER A 24 6.63 4.56 7.12
N ASP A 25 6.47 5.62 7.90
CA ASP A 25 5.62 5.74 9.08
C ASP A 25 4.31 6.49 8.78
N ASN A 26 4.21 7.13 7.60
CA ASN A 26 3.08 7.98 7.23
C ASN A 26 2.22 7.40 6.09
N PHE A 27 2.05 6.07 6.12
CA PHE A 27 1.13 5.37 5.23
C PHE A 27 0.32 4.32 5.99
N THR A 28 -0.87 4.01 5.48
CA THR A 28 -1.77 3.01 6.05
C THR A 28 -2.27 2.08 4.96
N VAL A 29 -2.33 0.79 5.29
CA VAL A 29 -2.92 -0.27 4.45
C VAL A 29 -4.09 -0.90 5.18
N SER A 30 -5.16 -1.18 4.44
CA SER A 30 -6.34 -1.87 4.97
C SER A 30 -6.87 -2.84 3.94
N VAL A 31 -7.27 -4.03 4.40
CA VAL A 31 -7.95 -5.02 3.56
C VAL A 31 -9.32 -5.23 4.15
N THR A 32 -10.34 -4.78 3.42
CA THR A 32 -11.73 -4.87 3.87
C THR A 32 -12.58 -5.49 2.77
N ASN A 33 -13.29 -6.57 3.08
CA ASN A 33 -14.10 -7.32 2.14
C ASN A 33 -13.33 -7.70 0.86
N GLY A 34 -12.08 -8.12 1.03
CA GLY A 34 -11.14 -8.44 -0.06
C GLY A 34 -10.54 -7.24 -0.79
N ARG A 35 -10.98 -6.01 -0.52
CA ARG A 35 -10.47 -4.79 -1.18
C ARG A 35 -9.24 -4.27 -0.45
N VAL A 36 -8.13 -4.12 -1.17
CA VAL A 36 -6.86 -3.60 -0.62
C VAL A 36 -6.79 -2.10 -0.88
N LYS A 37 -6.96 -1.31 0.19
CA LYS A 37 -6.85 0.14 0.15
C LYS A 37 -5.54 0.60 0.76
N VAL A 38 -4.88 1.55 0.10
CA VAL A 38 -3.64 2.17 0.55
C VAL A 38 -3.82 3.67 0.61
N THR A 39 -3.34 4.27 1.69
CA THR A 39 -3.28 5.72 1.88
C THR A 39 -1.87 6.11 2.33
N GLY A 40 -1.40 7.28 1.94
CA GLY A 40 -0.08 7.77 2.32
C GLY A 40 0.00 9.29 2.20
N GLU A 41 0.68 9.92 3.13
CA GLU A 41 0.84 11.37 3.16
C GLU A 41 2.33 11.72 3.07
N ALA A 42 2.68 12.42 1.98
CA ALA A 42 4.00 12.99 1.78
C ALA A 42 4.00 14.42 2.35
N PRO A 43 4.83 14.74 3.36
CA PRO A 43 4.91 16.09 3.90
C PRO A 43 5.45 17.07 2.85
N ALA A 44 5.10 18.34 3.00
CA ALA A 44 5.71 19.40 2.20
C ALA A 44 7.21 19.52 2.56
N VAL A 45 8.06 19.63 1.53
CA VAL A 45 9.51 19.81 1.69
C VAL A 45 9.95 21.08 0.98
N GLY A 46 10.62 21.98 1.70
CA GLY A 46 11.16 23.22 1.16
C GLY A 46 10.09 24.29 0.91
N HIS A 47 9.96 24.75 -0.33
CA HIS A 47 9.02 25.81 -0.76
C HIS A 47 7.66 25.27 -1.23
N ASP A 48 7.43 23.95 -1.14
CA ASP A 48 6.16 23.35 -1.56
C ASP A 48 5.04 23.83 -0.62
N SER A 49 3.96 24.36 -1.18
CA SER A 49 2.91 25.04 -0.40
C SER A 49 1.97 24.06 0.32
N SER A 50 1.99 22.77 -0.03
CA SER A 50 1.21 21.71 0.63
C SER A 50 1.84 20.33 0.44
N GLY A 51 1.60 19.41 1.38
CA GLY A 51 1.93 18.00 1.22
C GLY A 51 1.14 17.33 0.10
N ARG A 52 1.46 16.06 -0.20
CA ARG A 52 0.73 15.24 -1.17
C ARG A 52 0.04 14.08 -0.47
N PHE A 53 -1.26 13.96 -0.69
CA PHE A 53 -2.04 12.82 -0.21
C PHE A 53 -2.25 11.80 -1.34
N TYR A 54 -1.85 10.57 -1.08
CA TYR A 54 -2.06 9.40 -1.94
C TYR A 54 -3.16 8.54 -1.32
N SER A 55 -4.17 8.17 -2.10
CA SER A 55 -5.18 7.20 -1.70
C SER A 55 -5.65 6.43 -2.91
N GLY A 56 -5.77 5.11 -2.80
CA GLY A 56 -6.28 4.28 -3.88
C GLY A 56 -6.53 2.84 -3.47
N ASP A 57 -7.45 2.20 -4.21
CA ASP A 57 -7.65 0.76 -4.17
C ASP A 57 -6.66 0.12 -5.14
N VAL A 58 -5.76 -0.71 -4.63
CA VAL A 58 -4.58 -1.21 -5.36
C VAL A 58 -4.66 -2.68 -5.73
N ALA A 59 -5.59 -3.42 -5.11
CA ALA A 59 -5.89 -4.81 -5.46
C ALA A 59 -7.25 -5.24 -4.91
N MET A 60 -7.78 -6.33 -5.48
CA MET A 60 -8.97 -7.01 -5.00
C MET A 60 -8.68 -8.50 -4.90
N LEU A 61 -8.85 -9.05 -3.70
CA LEU A 61 -8.77 -10.47 -3.41
C LEU A 61 -10.03 -11.16 -3.95
N SER A 62 -9.88 -12.39 -4.41
CA SER A 62 -10.97 -13.20 -4.96
C SER A 62 -12.04 -13.54 -3.92
N THR A 63 -11.67 -13.52 -2.64
CA THR A 63 -12.56 -13.82 -1.52
C THR A 63 -12.86 -12.55 -0.71
N PRO A 64 -14.09 -12.41 -0.21
CA PRO A 64 -14.45 -11.37 0.73
C PRO A 64 -13.85 -11.69 2.11
N VAL A 65 -12.70 -11.10 2.42
CA VAL A 65 -11.99 -11.29 3.69
C VAL A 65 -11.46 -9.97 4.24
N ASP A 66 -11.47 -9.83 5.56
CA ASP A 66 -10.82 -8.73 6.27
C ASP A 66 -9.46 -9.20 6.80
N ILE A 67 -8.38 -8.52 6.42
CA ILE A 67 -7.04 -8.85 6.89
C ILE A 67 -6.54 -7.69 7.75
N PRO A 68 -6.20 -7.94 9.03
CA PRO A 68 -5.72 -6.88 9.89
C PRO A 68 -4.34 -6.40 9.43
N SER A 69 -4.11 -5.10 9.48
CA SER A 69 -2.91 -4.44 8.93
C SER A 69 -1.60 -5.02 9.47
N HIS A 70 -1.55 -5.47 10.74
CA HIS A 70 -0.37 -6.08 11.34
C HIS A 70 0.07 -7.42 10.69
N ARG A 71 -0.82 -8.07 9.92
CA ARG A 71 -0.50 -9.28 9.14
C ARG A 71 0.13 -8.95 7.78
N ILE A 72 0.00 -7.70 7.33
CA ILE A 72 0.50 -7.24 6.04
C ILE A 72 1.93 -6.76 6.25
N LYS A 73 2.88 -7.38 5.55
CA LYS A 73 4.26 -6.96 5.61
C LYS A 73 4.48 -5.83 4.62
N THR A 74 5.10 -4.75 5.08
CA THR A 74 5.34 -3.54 4.29
C THR A 74 6.83 -3.28 4.14
N ILE A 75 7.25 -2.87 2.96
CA ILE A 75 8.65 -2.58 2.62
C ILE A 75 8.69 -1.31 1.81
N THR A 76 9.18 -0.21 2.40
CA THR A 76 9.28 1.08 1.73
C THR A 76 10.73 1.38 1.40
N LYS A 77 11.01 1.72 0.14
CA LYS A 77 12.36 2.09 -0.33
C LYS A 77 12.26 3.11 -1.46
N ASN A 78 12.96 4.23 -1.33
CA ASN A 78 13.09 5.28 -2.36
C ASN A 78 11.74 5.77 -2.94
N GLY A 79 10.71 5.94 -2.10
CA GLY A 79 9.39 6.39 -2.56
C GLY A 79 8.51 5.31 -3.21
N VAL A 80 8.94 4.05 -3.14
CA VAL A 80 8.15 2.89 -3.56
C VAL A 80 7.79 2.06 -2.33
N THR A 81 6.51 1.76 -2.17
CA THR A 81 5.99 0.94 -1.07
C THR A 81 5.54 -0.40 -1.60
N GLY A 82 6.22 -1.46 -1.18
CA GLY A 82 5.84 -2.85 -1.41
C GLY A 82 4.99 -3.38 -0.25
N LEU A 83 3.90 -4.06 -0.59
CA LEU A 83 2.97 -4.71 0.32
C LEU A 83 2.99 -6.20 0.02
N LEU A 84 3.08 -7.00 1.07
CA LEU A 84 2.99 -8.45 1.01
C LEU A 84 1.83 -8.90 1.87
N ILE A 85 0.73 -9.28 1.22
CA ILE A 85 -0.51 -9.71 1.85
C ILE A 85 -0.48 -11.24 1.93
N PRO A 86 -0.65 -11.81 3.13
CA PRO A 86 -0.61 -13.26 3.31
C PRO A 86 -1.79 -13.95 2.62
N PRO A 87 -1.65 -15.24 2.26
CA PRO A 87 -2.80 -16.06 1.90
C PRO A 87 -3.76 -16.18 3.08
N PHE A 88 -5.03 -16.42 2.76
CA PHE A 88 -6.16 -16.57 3.68
C PHE A 88 -6.80 -17.95 3.50
#